data_AF-A0A944MBT6-F1
#
_entry.id   AF-A0A944MBT6-F1
#
_cell.length_a   1.000
_cell.length_b   1.000
_cell.length_c   1.000
_cell.angle_alpha   90.00
_cell.angle_beta   90.00
_cell.angle_gamma   90.00
#
_symmetry.space_group_name_H-M   'P 1'
#
loop_
_entity.id
_entity.type
_entity.pdbx_description
1 polymer ?
#
loop_
_entity_poly.entity_id
_entity_poly.type
_entity_poly.pdbx_seq_one_letter_code
_entity_poly.pdbx_strand_id
1 'polypeptide(L)'
;MLAATVDFINRELGLKQIWYHSWEVGNYLTRIKGDSLPPRSLYTALPKQFCFEQTDRLPGMLSDRRTIKRLRRGKIAPLLYKLEL
;
A
#
# COMPACT_ATOMS: atom_id res chain seq x y z
N MET A 1 -12.23 2.97 11.43
CA MET A 1 -10.79 3.29 11.54
C MET A 1 -10.25 3.93 10.26
N LEU A 2 -10.24 3.25 9.09
CA LEU A 2 -9.65 3.83 7.87
C LEU A 2 -10.26 5.18 7.44
N ALA A 3 -11.59 5.37 7.58
CA ALA A 3 -12.24 6.65 7.28
C ALA A 3 -11.63 7.82 8.07
N ALA A 4 -11.48 7.67 9.39
CA ALA A 4 -10.87 8.68 10.25
C ALA A 4 -9.40 8.90 9.89
N THR A 5 -8.67 7.85 9.50
CA THR A 5 -7.28 7.97 9.04
C THR A 5 -7.18 8.77 7.74
N VAL A 6 -8.04 8.50 6.76
CA VAL A 6 -8.08 9.24 5.49
C VAL A 6 -8.46 10.71 5.73
N ASP A 7 -9.46 10.95 6.56
CA ASP A 7 -9.89 12.31 6.92
C ASP A 7 -8.76 13.09 7.61
N PHE A 8 -8.09 12.47 8.58
CA PHE A 8 -6.92 13.06 9.25
C PHE A 8 -5.78 13.37 8.28
N ILE A 9 -5.41 12.41 7.41
CA ILE A 9 -4.34 12.61 6.43
C ILE A 9 -4.65 13.78 5.47
N ASN A 10 -5.91 13.92 5.05
CA ASN A 10 -6.30 14.97 4.12
C ASN A 10 -6.48 16.33 4.79
N ARG A 11 -7.22 16.38 5.90
CA ARG A 11 -7.63 17.64 6.54
C ARG A 11 -6.58 18.20 7.48
N GLU A 12 -5.95 17.34 8.29
CA GLU A 12 -5.01 17.77 9.33
C GLU A 12 -3.58 17.82 8.79
N LEU A 13 -3.17 16.84 7.97
CA LEU A 13 -1.81 16.83 7.39
C LEU A 13 -1.73 17.51 6.01
N GLY A 14 -2.86 17.78 5.36
CA GLY A 14 -2.92 18.43 4.05
C GLY A 14 -2.43 17.56 2.88
N LEU A 15 -2.30 16.23 3.07
CA LEU A 15 -1.80 15.32 2.05
C LEU A 15 -2.93 14.87 1.11
N LYS A 16 -2.74 15.11 -0.19
CA LYS A 16 -3.74 14.80 -1.24
C LYS A 16 -3.62 13.42 -1.85
N GLN A 17 -2.45 12.81 -1.72
CA GLN A 17 -2.17 11.51 -2.31
C GLN A 17 -1.87 10.50 -1.22
N ILE A 18 -2.69 9.45 -1.13
CA ILE A 18 -2.55 8.39 -0.15
C ILE A 18 -2.21 7.09 -0.86
N TRP A 19 -1.17 6.42 -0.37
CA TRP A 19 -0.72 5.13 -0.89
C TRP A 19 -1.03 4.03 0.11
N TYR A 20 -1.50 2.89 -0.39
CA TYR A 20 -1.85 1.73 0.41
C TYR A 20 -1.24 0.47 -0.22
N HIS A 21 -0.60 -0.39 0.58
CA HIS A 21 0.06 -1.58 0.06
C HIS A 21 -0.95 -2.62 -0.47
N SER A 22 -0.59 -3.36 -1.52
CA SER A 22 -1.23 -4.67 -1.70
C SER A 22 -0.77 -5.65 -0.62
N TRP A 23 -1.54 -6.71 -0.41
CA TRP A 23 -1.20 -7.74 0.59
C TRP A 23 0.20 -8.31 0.36
N GLU A 24 0.53 -8.60 -0.90
CA GLU A 24 1.79 -9.23 -1.27
C GLU A 24 2.99 -8.28 -1.11
N VAL A 25 2.91 -7.07 -1.68
CA VAL A 25 3.97 -6.07 -1.58
C VAL A 25 4.23 -5.68 -0.13
N GLY A 26 3.16 -5.40 0.62
CA GLY A 26 3.23 -5.02 2.02
C GLY A 26 3.99 -6.07 2.83
N ASN A 27 3.51 -7.31 2.81
CA ASN A 27 4.12 -8.41 3.58
C ASN A 27 5.57 -8.66 3.16
N TYR A 28 5.89 -8.59 1.87
CA TYR A 28 7.25 -8.85 1.39
C TYR A 28 8.25 -7.76 1.80
N LEU A 29 7.86 -6.48 1.70
CA LEU A 29 8.73 -5.36 2.05
C LEU A 29 8.96 -5.28 3.56
N THR A 30 7.92 -5.51 4.36
CA THR A 30 7.97 -5.48 5.84
C THR A 30 8.41 -6.81 6.47
N ARG A 31 8.58 -7.88 5.67
CA ARG A 31 9.03 -9.22 6.10
C ARG A 31 8.04 -9.97 6.98
N ILE A 32 6.74 -9.69 6.87
CA ILE A 32 5.68 -10.42 7.58
C ILE A 32 5.45 -11.76 6.88
N LYS A 33 5.42 -12.85 7.65
CA LYS A 33 5.32 -14.23 7.15
C LYS A 33 4.60 -15.15 8.15
N GLY A 34 4.20 -16.34 7.67
CA GLY A 34 3.61 -17.39 8.50
C GLY A 34 2.31 -16.93 9.16
N ASP A 35 2.12 -17.30 10.42
CA ASP A 35 0.90 -17.01 11.17
C ASP A 35 0.73 -15.52 11.52
N SER A 36 1.76 -14.70 11.30
CA SER A 36 1.70 -13.24 11.46
C SER A 36 1.13 -12.52 10.24
N LEU A 37 0.80 -13.23 9.16
CA LEU A 37 0.24 -12.62 7.95
C LEU A 37 -1.11 -11.97 8.26
N PRO A 38 -1.32 -10.72 7.82
CA PRO A 38 -2.58 -10.05 8.08
C PRO A 38 -3.71 -10.66 7.22
N PRO A 39 -4.98 -10.48 7.63
CA PRO A 39 -6.12 -10.91 6.83
C PRO A 39 -6.10 -10.30 5.42
N ARG A 40 -6.25 -11.13 4.38
CA ARG A 40 -6.26 -10.67 2.98
C ARG A 40 -7.38 -9.67 2.68
N SER A 41 -8.52 -9.79 3.35
CA SER A 41 -9.67 -8.89 3.19
C SER A 41 -9.31 -7.43 3.46
N LEU A 42 -8.43 -7.17 4.44
CA LEU A 42 -7.96 -5.83 4.79
C LEU A 42 -7.21 -5.14 3.63
N TYR A 43 -6.55 -5.92 2.78
CA TYR A 43 -5.72 -5.41 1.67
C TYR A 43 -6.40 -5.55 0.31
N THR A 44 -7.65 -6.01 0.26
CA THR A 44 -8.35 -6.29 -1.00
C THR A 44 -9.74 -5.67 -1.05
N ALA A 45 -10.57 -5.88 -0.03
CA ALA A 45 -11.92 -5.32 0.02
C ALA A 45 -11.92 -3.88 0.54
N LEU A 46 -11.16 -3.63 1.62
CA LEU A 46 -11.18 -2.33 2.29
C LEU A 46 -10.71 -1.17 1.41
N PRO A 47 -9.59 -1.25 0.64
CA PRO A 47 -9.19 -0.14 -0.23
C PRO A 47 -10.25 0.22 -1.28
N LYS A 48 -10.95 -0.79 -1.82
CA LYS A 48 -12.01 -0.59 -2.82
C LYS A 48 -13.20 0.18 -2.24
N GLN A 49 -13.57 -0.07 -0.99
CA GLN A 49 -14.66 0.64 -0.31
C GLN A 49 -14.35 2.13 -0.10
N PHE A 50 -13.08 2.51 -0.13
CA PHE A 50 -12.61 3.88 0.02
C PHE A 50 -12.12 4.48 -1.31
N CYS A 51 -12.55 3.90 -2.44
CA CYS A 51 -12.23 4.36 -3.80
C CYS A 51 -10.73 4.42 -4.11
N PHE A 52 -9.90 3.63 -3.44
CA PHE A 52 -8.52 3.49 -3.87
C PHE A 52 -8.44 2.73 -5.19
N GLU A 53 -7.63 3.23 -6.10
CA GLU A 53 -7.35 2.63 -7.39
C GLU A 53 -6.07 1.80 -7.35
N GLN A 54 -6.09 0.62 -7.98
CA GLN A 54 -4.91 -0.22 -8.06
C GLN A 54 -3.93 0.31 -9.12
N THR A 55 -2.64 0.32 -8.79
CA THR A 55 -1.57 0.78 -9.67
C THR A 55 -0.31 -0.06 -9.49
N ASP A 56 0.50 -0.15 -10.54
CA ASP A 56 1.84 -0.75 -10.54
C ASP A 56 2.96 0.31 -10.35
N ARG A 57 2.59 1.57 -10.21
CA ARG A 57 3.52 2.67 -9.93
C ARG A 57 3.88 2.67 -8.45
N LEU A 58 5.18 2.71 -8.16
CA LEU A 58 5.67 2.88 -6.79
C LEU A 58 5.58 4.36 -6.37
N PRO A 59 5.20 4.67 -5.11
CA PRO A 59 5.34 6.02 -4.58
C PRO A 59 6.80 6.44 -4.53
N GLY A 60 7.07 7.75 -4.57
CA GLY A 60 8.43 8.29 -4.53
C GLY A 60 9.28 7.77 -3.35
N MET A 61 8.65 7.52 -2.20
CA MET A 61 9.32 6.96 -1.02
C MET A 61 9.74 5.48 -1.16
N LEU A 62 9.18 4.73 -2.12
CA LEU A 62 9.49 3.32 -2.39
C LEU A 62 10.16 3.11 -3.77
N SER A 63 10.34 4.16 -4.55
CA SER A 63 10.94 4.07 -5.89
C SER A 63 12.47 4.04 -5.87
N ASP A 64 13.09 3.80 -4.71
CA ASP A 64 14.54 3.71 -4.60
C ASP A 64 15.09 2.38 -5.19
N ARG A 65 16.35 2.42 -5.62
CA ARG A 65 17.01 1.27 -6.29
C ARG A 65 17.02 0.01 -5.42
N ARG A 66 17.12 0.14 -4.10
CA ARG A 66 17.20 -1.00 -3.17
C ARG A 66 15.84 -1.68 -3.08
N THR A 67 14.75 -0.93 -2.93
CA THR A 67 13.38 -1.45 -2.90
C THR A 67 13.03 -2.14 -4.21
N ILE A 68 13.31 -1.51 -5.35
CA ILE A 68 13.06 -2.11 -6.68
C ILE A 68 13.83 -3.42 -6.85
N LYS A 69 15.13 -3.44 -6.52
CA LYS A 69 15.95 -4.67 -6.61
C LYS A 69 15.40 -5.78 -5.72
N ARG A 70 14.90 -5.42 -4.53
CA ARG A 70 14.32 -6.37 -3.58
C ARG A 70 13.04 -6.99 -4.13
N LEU A 71 12.11 -6.19 -4.64
CA LEU A 71 10.86 -6.67 -5.26
C LEU A 71 11.15 -7.59 -6.45
N ARG A 72 12.07 -7.18 -7.34
CA ARG A 72 12.51 -8.00 -8.49
C ARG A 72 13.08 -9.35 -8.06
N ARG A 73 13.96 -9.38 -7.06
CA ARG A 73 14.54 -10.63 -6.54
C ARG A 73 13.47 -11.54 -5.94
N GLY A 74 12.45 -10.96 -5.29
CA GLY A 74 11.31 -11.69 -4.76
C GLY A 74 10.29 -12.11 -5.81
N LYS A 75 10.45 -11.69 -7.08
CA LYS A 75 9.44 -11.83 -8.15
C LYS A 75 8.07 -11.26 -7.74
N ILE A 76 8.07 -10.21 -6.92
CA ILE A 76 6.85 -9.56 -6.43
C ILE A 76 6.50 -8.42 -7.38
N ALA A 77 5.27 -8.44 -7.91
CA ALA A 77 4.76 -7.33 -8.70
C ALA A 77 4.59 -6.09 -7.81
N PRO A 78 4.99 -4.89 -8.26
CA PRO A 78 4.90 -3.66 -7.47
C PRO A 78 3.46 -3.10 -7.42
N LEU A 79 2.49 -3.94 -7.09
CA LEU A 79 1.08 -3.57 -7.02
C LEU A 79 0.79 -2.85 -5.70
N LEU A 80 0.26 -1.64 -5.80
CA LEU A 80 -0.24 -0.84 -4.69
C LEU A 80 -1.63 -0.30 -5.03
N TYR A 81 -2.21 0.37 -4.05
CA TYR A 81 -3.43 1.14 -4.16
C TYR A 81 -3.10 2.62 -3.94
N LYS A 82 -3.83 3.48 -4.63
CA LYS A 82 -3.63 4.92 -4.62
C LYS A 82 -4.98 5.62 -4.54
N LEU A 83 -5.07 6.61 -3.68
CA LEU A 83 -6.22 7.50 -3.56
C LEU A 83 -5.74 8.94 -3.78
N GLU A 84 -6.42 9.64 -4.66
CA GLU A 84 -6.24 11.07 -4.91
C GLU A 84 -7.47 11.80 -4.33
N LEU A 85 -7.24 12.82 -3.49
CA LEU A 85 -8.26 13.55 -2.71
C LEU A 85 -8.32 15.05 -3.06
#